data_AF-A0A0N0C4K1-F1
#
_entry.id   AF-A0A0N0C4K1-F1
#
_cell.length_a   1.000
_cell.length_b   1.000
_cell.length_c   1.000
_cell.angle_alpha   90.00
_cell.angle_beta   90.00
_cell.angle_gamma   90.00
#
_symmetry.space_group_name_H-M   'P 1'
#
loop_
_entity.id
_entity.type
_entity.pdbx_description
1 polymer ?
#
loop_
_entity_poly.entity_id
_entity_poly.type
_entity_poly.pdbx_seq_one_letter_code
_entity_poly.pdbx_strand_id
1 'polypeptide(L)'
;MIKLILTIVLALGLTSLIETPASGEETLPVTDTTQCSLIQQALIIELNPQIMSILRQKYHNNFLFANVHVLPIKSLDDSEFEFILEMTVMKGEQPEKVQMTFRRDGLNGYMVAHLNVFTPEKHDLTNGKR
;
A
#
# COMPACT_ATOMS: atom_id res chain seq x y z
N MET A 1 9.27 3.37 30.75
CA MET A 1 8.14 2.42 30.74
C MET A 1 7.86 1.80 29.37
N ILE A 2 7.92 2.54 28.26
CA ILE A 2 7.68 2.00 26.90
C ILE A 2 8.64 0.88 26.49
N LYS A 3 9.93 0.95 26.90
CA LYS A 3 10.93 -0.08 26.59
C LYS A 3 10.62 -1.46 27.19
N LEU A 4 9.85 -1.53 28.29
CA LEU A 4 9.55 -2.79 28.98
C LEU A 4 8.38 -3.54 28.32
N ILE A 5 7.45 -2.80 27.70
CA ILE A 5 6.27 -3.39 27.04
C ILE A 5 6.69 -4.06 25.71
N LEU A 6 7.64 -3.45 24.99
CA LEU A 6 8.13 -3.98 23.71
C LEU A 6 8.82 -5.35 23.87
N THR A 7 9.48 -5.60 25.01
CA THR A 7 10.17 -6.87 25.28
C THR A 7 9.21 -8.00 25.60
N ILE A 8 8.05 -7.70 26.21
CA ILE A 8 7.04 -8.71 26.59
C ILE A 8 6.29 -9.23 25.35
N VAL A 9 5.99 -8.37 24.38
CA VAL A 9 5.33 -8.77 23.12
C VAL A 9 6.25 -9.68 22.29
N LEU A 10 7.56 -9.43 22.31
CA LEU A 10 8.54 -10.23 21.57
C LEU A 10 8.73 -11.64 22.17
N ALA A 11 8.59 -11.79 23.49
CA ALA A 11 8.75 -13.07 24.18
C ALA A 11 7.52 -13.98 24.05
N LEU A 12 6.30 -13.42 24.03
CA LEU A 12 5.06 -14.20 23.91
C LEU A 12 4.81 -14.73 22.48
N GLY A 13 5.43 -14.15 21.46
CA GLY A 13 5.32 -14.64 20.08
C GLY A 13 6.13 -15.91 19.81
N LEU A 14 7.19 -16.17 20.60
CA LEU A 14 8.13 -17.28 20.36
C LEU A 14 7.75 -18.58 21.08
N THR A 15 6.84 -18.57 22.05
CA THR A 15 6.46 -19.76 22.83
C THR A 15 5.21 -20.47 22.32
N SER A 16 4.54 -19.98 21.28
CA SER A 16 3.38 -20.66 20.68
C SER A 16 3.77 -21.77 19.68
N LEU A 17 5.07 -22.01 19.52
CA LEU A 17 5.60 -23.10 18.72
C LEU A 17 6.01 -24.23 19.68
N ILE A 18 5.14 -25.24 19.87
CA ILE A 18 5.46 -26.68 20.02
C ILE A 18 4.17 -27.47 20.36
N GLU A 19 3.82 -28.36 19.40
CA GLU A 19 3.12 -29.67 19.48
C GLU A 19 1.63 -29.72 19.93
N THR A 20 0.70 -30.37 19.22
CA THR A 20 0.73 -31.77 18.71
C THR A 20 -0.39 -31.97 17.64
N PRO A 21 -0.31 -32.99 16.75
CA PRO A 21 -1.08 -33.10 15.50
C PRO A 21 -2.29 -34.03 15.60
N ALA A 22 -3.32 -33.83 14.77
CA ALA A 22 -4.19 -34.90 14.25
C ALA A 22 -5.23 -34.38 13.25
N SER A 23 -5.48 -35.23 12.26
CA SER A 23 -6.64 -35.27 11.38
C SER A 23 -6.58 -34.41 10.12
N GLY A 24 -6.40 -35.11 9.01
CA GLY A 24 -6.36 -34.56 7.67
C GLY A 24 -7.72 -34.00 7.24
N GLU A 25 -7.67 -32.80 6.72
CA GLU A 25 -8.51 -32.34 5.65
C GLU A 25 -7.64 -31.36 4.85
N GLU A 26 -7.68 -31.48 3.53
CA GLU A 26 -6.86 -30.68 2.62
C GLU A 26 -7.25 -29.20 2.75
N THR A 27 -6.60 -28.49 3.67
CA THR A 27 -6.79 -27.05 3.83
C THR A 27 -6.11 -26.34 2.66
N LEU A 28 -6.95 -25.82 1.76
CA LEU A 28 -6.61 -24.76 0.80
C LEU A 28 -5.65 -23.72 1.43
N PRO A 29 -4.76 -23.07 0.64
CA PRO A 29 -3.71 -22.20 1.15
C PRO A 29 -4.29 -20.87 1.65
N VAL A 30 -4.91 -20.89 2.83
CA VAL A 30 -5.52 -19.72 3.50
C VAL A 30 -4.44 -18.81 4.11
N THR A 31 -3.20 -19.30 4.22
CA THR A 31 -2.06 -18.57 4.81
C THR A 31 -1.40 -17.56 3.87
N ASP A 32 -1.31 -17.84 2.57
CA ASP A 32 -0.47 -17.03 1.66
C ASP A 32 -1.13 -15.70 1.29
N THR A 33 -2.46 -15.71 1.13
CA THR A 33 -3.23 -14.51 0.78
C THR A 33 -3.36 -13.53 1.95
N THR A 34 -3.58 -14.05 3.16
CA THR A 34 -3.69 -13.25 4.38
C THR A 34 -2.37 -12.59 4.75
N GLN A 35 -1.25 -13.31 4.67
CA GLN A 35 0.09 -12.74 4.89
C GLN A 35 0.43 -11.62 3.91
N CYS A 36 0.14 -11.80 2.61
CA CYS A 36 0.34 -10.75 1.61
C CYS A 36 -0.43 -9.46 1.95
N SER A 37 -1.68 -9.59 2.40
CA SER A 37 -2.52 -8.44 2.76
C SER A 37 -2.00 -7.67 3.98
N LEU A 38 -1.47 -8.36 4.99
CA LEU A 38 -0.91 -7.73 6.19
C LEU A 38 0.38 -6.98 5.87
N ILE A 39 1.23 -7.56 5.03
CA ILE A 39 2.48 -6.92 4.57
C ILE A 39 2.16 -5.65 3.79
N GLN A 40 1.18 -5.69 2.87
CA GLN A 40 0.76 -4.51 2.12
C GLN A 40 0.21 -3.42 3.04
N GLN A 41 -0.61 -3.77 4.04
CA GLN A 41 -1.14 -2.80 4.99
C GLN A 41 -0.04 -2.16 5.84
N ALA A 42 0.90 -2.96 6.36
CA ALA A 42 2.04 -2.46 7.13
C ALA A 42 2.88 -1.48 6.31
N LEU A 43 3.15 -1.81 5.05
CA LEU A 43 3.87 -0.93 4.12
C LEU A 43 3.11 0.37 3.88
N ILE A 44 1.79 0.32 3.61
CA ILE A 44 0.99 1.54 3.42
C ILE A 44 1.02 2.45 4.66
N ILE A 45 0.96 1.87 5.87
CA ILE A 45 1.05 2.61 7.12
C ILE A 45 2.42 3.31 7.24
N GLU A 46 3.50 2.60 6.95
CA GLU A 46 4.87 3.13 6.99
C GLU A 46 5.05 4.31 6.02
N LEU A 47 4.47 4.20 4.81
CA LEU A 47 4.59 5.22 3.77
C LEU A 47 3.63 6.41 3.95
N ASN A 48 2.62 6.28 4.81
CA ASN A 48 1.55 7.27 4.96
C ASN A 48 2.04 8.71 5.17
N PRO A 49 3.10 8.99 5.96
CA PRO A 49 3.64 10.35 6.08
C PRO A 49 4.11 10.93 4.74
N GLN A 50 4.77 10.14 3.90
CA GLN A 50 5.25 10.57 2.58
C GLN A 50 4.11 10.75 1.59
N ILE A 51 3.18 9.79 1.56
CA ILE A 51 1.94 9.86 0.76
C ILE A 51 1.20 11.15 1.08
N MET A 52 0.94 11.39 2.37
CA MET A 52 0.21 12.58 2.84
C MET A 52 0.94 13.87 2.50
N SER A 53 2.26 13.92 2.63
CA SER A 53 3.07 15.09 2.27
C SER A 53 2.90 15.43 0.78
N ILE A 54 3.03 14.44 -0.10
CA ILE A 54 2.94 14.63 -1.55
C ILE A 54 1.52 15.01 -1.97
N LEU A 55 0.52 14.32 -1.43
CA LEU A 55 -0.88 14.66 -1.71
C LEU A 55 -1.21 16.08 -1.23
N ARG A 56 -0.68 16.54 -0.09
CA ARG A 56 -0.86 17.93 0.36
C ARG A 56 -0.13 18.94 -0.51
N GLN A 57 1.03 18.61 -1.06
CA GLN A 57 1.72 19.48 -2.01
C GLN A 57 0.89 19.69 -3.28
N LYS A 58 0.25 18.63 -3.79
CA LYS A 58 -0.56 18.69 -5.02
C LYS A 58 -1.98 19.22 -4.80
N TYR A 59 -2.65 18.72 -3.77
CA TYR A 59 -4.07 18.92 -3.52
C TYR A 59 -4.36 19.94 -2.42
N HIS A 60 -3.34 20.52 -1.78
CA HIS A 60 -3.44 21.35 -0.58
C HIS A 60 -4.11 20.59 0.58
N ASN A 61 -4.82 21.31 1.44
CA ASN A 61 -5.67 20.73 2.46
C ASN A 61 -7.07 20.57 1.86
N ASN A 62 -7.77 19.46 2.15
CA ASN A 62 -9.11 19.07 1.66
C ASN A 62 -9.11 18.08 0.47
N PHE A 63 -8.64 16.88 0.73
CA PHE A 63 -8.82 15.72 -0.14
C PHE A 63 -9.10 14.48 0.71
N LEU A 64 -9.74 13.48 0.10
CA LEU A 64 -9.80 12.12 0.64
C LEU A 64 -9.07 11.21 -0.35
N PHE A 65 -8.52 10.10 0.11
CA PHE A 65 -8.00 9.06 -0.77
C PHE A 65 -8.46 7.68 -0.29
N ALA A 66 -8.66 6.78 -1.24
CA ALA A 66 -9.18 5.43 -1.01
C ALA A 66 -8.64 4.47 -2.08
N ASN A 67 -9.00 3.18 -1.98
CA ASN A 67 -8.62 2.14 -2.93
C ASN A 67 -7.11 2.09 -3.16
N VAL A 68 -6.36 2.04 -2.05
CA VAL A 68 -4.90 2.02 -2.08
C VAL A 68 -4.42 0.60 -2.36
N HIS A 69 -3.63 0.45 -3.42
CA HIS A 69 -3.08 -0.82 -3.86
C HIS A 69 -1.57 -0.71 -4.07
N VAL A 70 -0.82 -1.70 -3.60
CA VAL A 70 0.61 -1.83 -3.86
C VAL A 70 0.80 -2.79 -5.03
N LEU A 71 1.37 -2.28 -6.12
CA LEU A 71 1.70 -3.02 -7.32
C LEU A 71 3.22 -3.22 -7.36
N PRO A 72 3.73 -4.44 -7.22
CA PRO A 72 5.16 -4.69 -7.34
C PRO A 72 5.63 -4.40 -8.77
N ILE A 73 6.75 -3.68 -8.93
CA ILE A 73 7.44 -3.61 -10.21
C ILE A 73 8.35 -4.84 -10.27
N LYS A 74 8.12 -5.74 -11.23
CA LYS A 74 9.08 -6.81 -11.50
C LYS A 74 10.33 -6.17 -12.10
N SER A 75 11.32 -5.89 -11.27
CA SER A 75 12.67 -5.60 -11.76
C SER A 75 13.25 -6.90 -12.34
N LEU A 76 13.93 -6.80 -13.49
CA LEU A 76 14.71 -7.90 -14.07
C LEU A 76 15.98 -8.18 -13.26
N ASP A 77 16.42 -7.21 -12.46
CA ASP A 77 17.57 -7.29 -11.57
C ASP A 77 17.08 -7.19 -10.11
N ASP A 78 17.28 -8.24 -9.32
CA ASP A 78 16.85 -8.43 -7.93
C ASP A 78 17.36 -7.38 -6.91
N SER A 79 18.09 -6.35 -7.36
CA SER A 79 18.78 -5.38 -6.50
C SER A 79 17.92 -4.17 -6.13
N GLU A 80 16.88 -3.85 -6.89
CA GLU A 80 16.04 -2.66 -6.64
C GLU A 80 14.58 -3.04 -6.42
N PHE A 81 14.17 -3.05 -5.15
CA PHE A 81 12.77 -3.21 -4.77
C PHE A 81 12.03 -1.89 -5.05
N GLU A 82 11.48 -1.79 -6.25
CA GLU A 82 10.54 -0.74 -6.63
C GLU A 82 9.09 -1.25 -6.60
N PHE A 83 8.17 -0.38 -6.19
CA PHE A 83 6.74 -0.65 -6.29
C PHE A 83 5.96 0.63 -6.59
N ILE A 84 4.77 0.45 -7.15
CA ILE A 84 3.82 1.52 -7.42
C ILE A 84 2.73 1.43 -6.37
N LEU A 85 2.45 2.55 -5.71
CA LEU A 85 1.29 2.73 -4.88
C LEU A 85 0.23 3.45 -5.69
N GLU A 86 -0.81 2.72 -6.05
CA GLU A 86 -1.96 3.21 -6.79
C GLU A 86 -3.10 3.56 -5.84
N MET A 87 -3.75 4.70 -6.01
CA MET A 87 -4.86 5.14 -5.18
C MET A 87 -5.88 5.97 -5.97
N THR A 88 -7.07 6.11 -5.43
CA THR A 88 -8.07 7.09 -5.89
C THR A 88 -8.05 8.30 -4.96
N VAL A 89 -7.89 9.50 -5.50
CA VAL A 89 -8.00 10.76 -4.75
C VAL A 89 -9.30 11.46 -5.11
N MET A 90 -10.07 11.81 -4.09
CA MET A 90 -11.30 12.58 -4.20
C MET A 90 -11.01 14.04 -3.86
N LYS A 91 -11.12 14.91 -4.87
CA LYS A 91 -11.11 16.35 -4.70
C LYS A 91 -12.11 17.00 -5.65
N GLY A 92 -13.14 17.64 -5.09
CA GLY A 92 -14.27 18.14 -5.89
C GLY A 92 -15.14 16.99 -6.40
N GLU A 93 -15.70 17.14 -7.60
CA GLU A 93 -16.70 16.20 -8.14
C GLU A 93 -16.09 15.00 -8.86
N GLN A 94 -14.86 15.11 -9.35
CA GLN A 94 -14.25 14.09 -10.20
C GLN A 94 -13.13 13.35 -9.48
N PRO A 95 -13.23 12.02 -9.30
CA PRO A 95 -12.14 11.23 -8.76
C PRO A 95 -10.94 11.24 -9.71
N GLU A 96 -9.74 11.33 -9.14
CA GLU A 96 -8.48 11.21 -9.86
C GLU A 96 -7.80 9.90 -9.46
N LYS A 97 -7.24 9.18 -10.43
CA LYS A 97 -6.39 8.02 -10.16
C LYS A 97 -4.94 8.51 -10.03
N VAL A 98 -4.30 8.19 -8.92
CA VAL A 98 -2.93 8.63 -8.60
C VAL A 98 -2.04 7.41 -8.46
N GLN A 99 -0.85 7.47 -9.05
CA GLN A 99 0.19 6.47 -8.91
C GLN A 99 1.46 7.14 -8.37
N MET A 100 2.03 6.56 -7.32
CA MET A 100 3.31 6.97 -6.74
C MET A 100 4.30 5.83 -6.85
N THR A 101 5.43 6.06 -7.51
CA THR A 101 6.52 5.07 -7.57
C THR A 101 7.42 5.27 -6.37
N PHE A 102 7.59 4.21 -5.56
CA PHE A 102 8.52 4.17 -4.45
C PHE A 102 9.73 3.32 -4.81
N ARG A 103 10.91 3.83 -4.46
CA ARG A 103 12.18 3.13 -4.57
C ARG A 103 12.83 3.06 -3.20
N ARG A 104 13.51 1.96 -2.91
CA ARG A 104 14.28 1.81 -1.67
C ARG A 104 15.49 2.76 -1.70
N ASP A 105 15.63 3.60 -0.66
CA ASP A 105 16.78 4.48 -0.45
C ASP A 105 17.63 3.97 0.73
N GLY A 106 18.38 2.90 0.49
CA GLY A 106 19.34 2.36 1.45
C GLY A 106 18.76 2.13 2.86
N LEU A 107 19.33 2.84 3.84
CA LEU A 107 18.93 2.79 5.26
C LEU A 107 17.81 3.79 5.61
N ASN A 108 17.46 4.70 4.71
CA ASN A 108 16.43 5.71 4.92
C ASN A 108 15.01 5.19 4.63
N GLY A 109 14.88 3.92 4.25
CA GLY A 109 13.60 3.28 3.93
C GLY A 109 13.25 3.43 2.45
N TYR A 110 12.06 3.95 2.17
CA TYR A 110 11.58 4.20 0.81
C TYR A 110 11.49 5.69 0.52
N MET A 111 11.74 6.08 -0.72
CA MET A 111 11.55 7.43 -1.24
C MET A 111 10.66 7.41 -2.47
N VAL A 112 9.90 8.49 -2.69
CA VAL A 112 9.11 8.64 -3.91
C VAL A 112 10.00 9.10 -5.06
N ALA A 113 9.99 8.30 -6.12
CA ALA A 113 10.70 8.58 -7.37
C ALA A 113 9.81 9.38 -8.34
N HIS A 114 8.54 9.01 -8.48
CA HIS A 114 7.63 9.59 -9.47
C HIS A 114 6.19 9.68 -8.99
N LEU A 115 5.45 10.70 -9.46
CA LEU A 115 4.02 10.90 -9.23
C LEU A 115 3.29 11.07 -10.56
N ASN A 116 2.39 10.15 -10.87
CA ASN A 116 1.52 10.22 -12.05
C ASN A 116 0.06 10.39 -11.61
N VAL A 117 -0.69 11.22 -12.33
CA VAL A 117 -2.10 11.49 -12.03
C VAL A 117 -2.91 11.41 -13.31
N PHE A 118 -3.97 10.62 -13.25
CA PHE A 118 -4.87 10.33 -14.36
C PHE A 118 -6.26 10.86 -14.01
N THR A 119 -6.72 11.84 -14.75
CA THR A 119 -8.10 12.31 -14.72
C THR A 119 -8.93 11.50 -15.71
N PRO A 120 -10.05 10.89 -15.29
CA PRO A 120 -10.95 10.25 -16.26
C PRO A 120 -11.46 11.30 -17.26
N GLU A 121 -11.37 11.02 -18.56
CA GLU A 121 -11.88 11.92 -19.59
C GLU A 121 -13.41 12.07 -19.44
N LYS A 122 -13.92 13.31 -19.53
CA LYS A 122 -15.35 13.54 -19.68
C LYS A 122 -15.74 13.10 -21.09
N HIS A 123 -16.45 11.98 -21.21
CA HIS A 123 -17.21 11.70 -22.42
C HIS A 123 -18.34 12.73 -22.52
N ASP A 124 -18.16 13.74 -23.37
CA ASP A 124 -19.24 14.66 -23.77
C ASP A 124 -20.34 13.86 -24.49
N LEU A 125 -21.42 13.56 -23.77
CA LEU A 125 -22.68 13.10 -24.34
C LEU A 125 -23.40 14.29 -25.00
N THR A 126 -22.82 14.84 -26.06
CA THR A 126 -23.52 15.78 -26.96
C THR A 126 -23.32 15.36 -28.40
N ASN A 127 -24.05 14.32 -28.82
CA ASN A 127 -24.34 13.98 -30.21
C ASN A 127 -25.59 13.09 -30.19
N GLY A 128 -26.73 13.40 -30.81
CA GLY A 128 -27.16 14.58 -31.53
C GLY A 128 -28.70 14.54 -31.63
N LYS A 129 -29.32 15.71 -31.50
CA LYS A 129 -30.71 15.96 -31.95
C LYS A 129 -30.58 16.72 -33.26
N ARG A 130 -30.80 16.04 -34.38
CA ARG A 130 -31.26 16.61 -35.66
C ARG A 130 -32.19 15.61 -36.29
#